data_AF-A0AAN7QVX2-F1
#
_entry.id   AF-A0AAN7QVX2-F1
#
_cell.length_a   1.000
_cell.length_b   1.000
_cell.length_c   1.000
_cell.angle_alpha   90.00
_cell.angle_beta   90.00
_cell.angle_gamma   90.00
#
_symmetry.space_group_name_H-M   'P 1'
#
loop_
_entity.id
_entity.type
_entity.pdbx_description
1 polymer ?
#
loop_
_entity_poly.entity_id
_entity_poly.type
_entity_poly.pdbx_seq_one_letter_code
_entity_poly.pdbx_strand_id
1 'polypeptide(L)'
;MSPTATVRSLEGGGDVRHVRLVSWVQQKMRGPMESGWGSVRVEGIVDPTLMGNYDKRKMEALIHVALRCVEVDREMRPTMKEVVEMLLSYDDLS
;
A
#
# COMPACT_ATOMS: atom_id res chain seq x y z
N MET A 1 0.91 -22.99 -10.87
CA MET A 1 -0.37 -22.30 -11.12
C MET A 1 -0.25 -20.92 -10.49
N SER A 2 -0.28 -19.85 -11.29
CA SER A 2 -0.16 -18.47 -10.79
C SER A 2 -1.56 -17.92 -10.57
N PRO A 3 -1.94 -17.45 -9.38
CA PRO A 3 -3.27 -16.88 -9.18
C PRO A 3 -3.23 -15.42 -9.62
N THR A 4 -3.67 -15.15 -10.85
CA THR A 4 -4.06 -13.80 -11.27
C THR A 4 -5.38 -13.48 -10.58
N ALA A 5 -5.33 -12.74 -9.46
CA ALA A 5 -6.53 -12.20 -8.85
C ALA A 5 -7.09 -11.10 -9.77
N THR A 6 -8.17 -11.42 -10.49
CA THR A 6 -8.95 -10.44 -11.23
C THR A 6 -9.76 -9.60 -10.23
N VAL A 7 -9.36 -8.34 -10.04
CA VAL A 7 -10.16 -7.35 -9.30
C VAL A 7 -11.48 -7.16 -10.06
N ARG A 8 -12.60 -7.45 -9.42
CA ARG A 8 -13.93 -7.38 -10.03
C ARG A 8 -14.36 -5.92 -10.21
N SER A 9 -14.76 -5.60 -11.43
CA SER A 9 -15.33 -4.33 -11.89
C SER A 9 -16.55 -3.90 -11.06
N LEU A 10 -16.57 -2.63 -10.65
CA LEU A 10 -17.82 -1.89 -10.41
C LEU A 10 -18.07 -1.03 -11.65
N GLU A 11 -19.25 -1.16 -12.25
CA GLU A 11 -19.61 -0.60 -13.54
C GLU A 11 -19.69 0.95 -13.52
N GLY A 12 -19.07 1.56 -14.53
CA GLY A 12 -19.15 2.99 -14.83
C GLY A 12 -18.28 3.29 -16.04
N GLY A 13 -18.91 3.50 -17.21
CA GLY A 13 -18.27 3.68 -18.51
C GLY A 13 -17.44 4.95 -18.62
N GLY A 14 -16.24 4.92 -18.04
CA GLY A 14 -15.13 5.80 -18.33
C GLY A 14 -13.93 4.96 -18.77
N ASP A 15 -13.04 5.55 -19.57
CA ASP A 15 -11.77 4.95 -20.01
C ASP A 15 -11.12 4.15 -18.86
N VAL A 16 -11.19 2.81 -18.94
CA VAL A 16 -10.64 1.92 -17.92
C VAL A 16 -9.14 1.98 -18.09
N ARG A 17 -8.52 2.97 -17.46
CA ARG A 17 -7.08 3.08 -17.39
C ARG A 17 -6.59 1.79 -16.76
N HIS A 18 -5.87 0.98 -17.52
CA HIS A 18 -5.15 -0.17 -17.01
C HIS A 18 -3.96 0.36 -16.19
N VAL A 19 -4.24 0.86 -14.99
CA VAL A 19 -3.20 1.35 -14.10
C VAL A 19 -2.59 0.14 -13.40
N ARG A 20 -1.27 0.00 -13.51
CA ARG A 20 -0.54 -0.98 -12.70
C ARG A 20 -0.71 -0.61 -11.23
N LEU A 21 -1.20 -1.56 -10.43
CA LEU A 21 -1.54 -1.36 -9.01
C LEU A 21 -0.42 -0.62 -8.24
N VAL A 22 0.84 -1.04 -8.42
CA VAL A 22 2.01 -0.43 -7.76
C VAL A 22 2.13 1.06 -8.10
N SER A 23 2.02 1.44 -9.37
CA SER A 23 2.11 2.85 -9.79
C SER A 23 0.98 3.69 -9.23
N TRP A 24 -0.23 3.12 -9.13
CA TRP A 24 -1.37 3.79 -8.50
C TRP A 24 -1.16 4.00 -7.00
N VAL A 25 -0.70 2.98 -6.27
CA VAL A 25 -0.38 3.10 -4.83
C VAL A 25 0.72 4.13 -4.60
N GLN A 26 1.80 4.09 -5.40
CA GLN A 26 2.89 5.07 -5.32
C GLN A 26 2.40 6.50 -5.56
N GLN A 27 1.53 6.72 -6.56
CA GLN A 27 0.93 8.02 -6.82
C GLN A 27 0.07 8.48 -5.64
N LYS A 28 -0.74 7.58 -5.06
CA LYS A 28 -1.58 7.88 -3.89
C LYS A 28 -0.75 8.27 -2.67
N MET A 29 0.43 7.67 -2.49
CA MET A 29 1.31 7.90 -1.33
C MET A 29 2.24 9.12 -1.44
N ARG A 30 2.46 9.68 -2.64
CA ARG A 30 3.41 10.77 -2.94
C ARG A 30 3.14 12.16 -2.32
N GLY A 31 2.20 12.29 -1.37
CA GLY A 31 1.92 13.58 -0.72
C GLY A 31 2.90 13.90 0.42
N PRO A 32 3.03 15.18 0.84
CA PRO A 32 3.88 15.55 1.96
C PRO A 32 3.47 14.82 3.25
N MET A 33 4.47 14.41 4.04
CA MET A 33 4.33 13.64 5.29
C MET A 33 3.81 14.49 6.46
N GLU A 34 3.74 15.82 6.30
CA GLU A 34 3.61 16.76 7.43
C GLU A 34 2.25 17.46 7.55
N SER A 35 1.30 17.23 6.64
CA SER A 35 0.03 17.98 6.61
C SER A 35 -1.16 17.04 6.73
N GLY A 36 -1.43 16.48 7.92
CA GLY A 36 -2.76 15.96 8.36
C GLY A 36 -3.57 15.00 7.46
N TRP A 37 -3.02 14.61 6.31
CA TRP A 37 -3.71 14.01 5.16
C TRP A 37 -3.11 12.64 4.80
N GLY A 38 -2.08 12.19 5.54
CA GLY A 38 -1.66 10.78 5.57
C GLY A 38 -2.85 9.84 5.78
N SER A 39 -3.79 10.32 6.61
CA SER A 39 -5.20 9.93 6.73
C SER A 39 -5.81 9.34 5.46
N VAL A 40 -6.22 10.30 4.61
CA VAL A 40 -7.03 10.14 3.39
C VAL A 40 -6.38 9.22 2.35
N ARG A 41 -5.04 9.10 2.39
CA ARG A 41 -4.31 8.26 1.43
C ARG A 41 -4.50 6.78 1.75
N VAL A 42 -4.37 6.42 3.02
CA VAL A 42 -4.52 5.05 3.50
C VAL A 42 -5.95 4.55 3.28
N GLU A 43 -6.96 5.34 3.63
CA GLU A 43 -8.37 4.96 3.40
C GLU A 43 -8.70 4.71 1.93
N GLY A 44 -8.01 5.40 1.02
CA GLY A 44 -8.18 5.21 -0.42
C GLY A 44 -7.49 3.96 -0.98
N ILE A 45 -6.66 3.26 -0.19
CA ILE A 45 -5.89 2.06 -0.59
C ILE A 45 -6.41 0.81 0.13
N VAL A 46 -6.80 0.94 1.39
CA VAL A 46 -7.19 -0.16 2.26
C VAL A 46 -8.53 -0.76 1.86
N ASP A 47 -8.69 -2.06 2.12
CA ASP A 47 -9.94 -2.77 1.90
C ASP A 47 -11.11 -2.09 2.64
N PRO A 48 -12.17 -1.65 1.92
CA PRO A 48 -13.34 -1.02 2.53
C PRO A 48 -14.05 -1.88 3.57
N THR A 49 -13.93 -3.21 3.49
CA THR A 49 -14.53 -4.15 4.45
C THR A 49 -13.91 -4.07 5.84
N LEU A 50 -12.71 -3.50 5.96
CA LEU A 50 -12.11 -3.19 7.25
C LEU A 50 -12.81 -2.03 7.96
N MET A 51 -13.65 -1.25 7.27
CA MET A 51 -14.49 -0.19 7.87
C MET A 51 -13.73 0.79 8.79
N GLY A 52 -12.46 1.07 8.47
CA GLY A 52 -11.60 1.92 9.30
C GLY A 52 -11.12 1.27 10.60
N ASN A 53 -11.38 -0.01 10.83
CA ASN A 53 -10.93 -0.79 11.97
C ASN A 53 -9.48 -1.25 11.80
N TYR A 54 -8.57 -0.27 11.75
CA TYR A 54 -7.13 -0.47 11.70
C TYR A 54 -6.42 0.77 12.23
N ASP A 55 -5.21 0.59 12.74
CA ASP A 55 -4.34 1.72 13.06
C ASP A 55 -3.80 2.31 11.75
N LYS A 56 -4.10 3.59 11.52
CA LYS A 56 -3.75 4.28 10.26
C LYS A 56 -2.24 4.42 10.07
N ARG A 57 -1.48 4.61 11.16
CA ARG A 57 -0.01 4.73 11.12
C ARG A 57 0.62 3.37 10.83
N LYS A 58 0.13 2.30 11.48
CA LYS A 58 0.57 0.93 11.18
C LYS A 58 0.24 0.55 9.74
N MET A 59 -0.91 0.95 9.23
CA MET A 59 -1.29 0.68 7.84
C MET A 59 -0.47 1.48 6.82
N GLU A 60 -0.16 2.75 7.10
CA GLU A 60 0.77 3.54 6.29
C GLU A 60 2.16 2.88 6.25
N ALA A 61 2.65 2.39 7.38
CA ALA A 61 3.89 1.64 7.46
C ALA A 61 3.86 0.33 6.65
N LEU A 62 2.77 -0.45 6.76
CA LEU A 62 2.58 -1.66 5.97
C LEU A 62 2.59 -1.39 4.47
N ILE A 63 1.97 -0.30 4.02
CA ILE A 63 1.98 0.11 2.61
C ILE A 63 3.42 0.42 2.17
N HIS A 64 4.22 1.11 3.00
CA HIS A 64 5.63 1.36 2.69
C HIS A 64 6.45 0.07 2.59
N VAL A 65 6.28 -0.88 3.52
CA VAL A 65 6.96 -2.18 3.46
C VAL A 65 6.55 -2.95 2.21
N ALA A 66 5.25 -2.99 1.89
CA ALA A 66 4.74 -3.65 0.69
C ALA A 66 5.33 -3.06 -0.59
N LEU A 67 5.43 -1.72 -0.69
CA LEU A 67 6.04 -1.03 -1.82
C LEU A 67 7.52 -1.40 -1.99
N ARG A 68 8.29 -1.52 -0.90
CA ARG A 68 9.68 -2.00 -0.94
C ARG A 68 9.79 -3.45 -1.40
N CYS A 69 8.90 -4.32 -0.95
CA CYS A 69 8.86 -5.75 -1.34
C CYS A 69 8.58 -5.97 -2.83
N VAL A 70 7.88 -5.04 -3.48
CA VAL A 70 7.51 -5.11 -4.91
C VAL A 70 8.31 -4.14 -5.78
N GLU A 71 9.46 -3.67 -5.29
CA GLU A 71 10.36 -2.84 -6.10
C GLU A 71 10.69 -3.50 -7.44
N VAL A 72 10.75 -2.66 -8.48
CA VAL A 72 11.00 -3.09 -9.85
C VAL A 72 12.42 -3.66 -9.97
N ASP A 73 13.37 -2.99 -9.31
CA ASP A 73 14.72 -3.50 -9.18
C ASP A 73 14.75 -4.62 -8.12
N ARG A 74 15.18 -5.81 -8.55
CA ARG A 74 15.30 -6.97 -7.68
C ARG A 74 16.26 -6.74 -6.53
N GLU A 75 17.36 -6.06 -6.77
CA GLU A 75 18.41 -5.87 -5.77
C GLU A 75 18.01 -4.82 -4.73
N MET A 76 16.97 -4.02 -5.02
CA MET A 76 16.40 -3.06 -4.09
C MET A 76 15.30 -3.64 -3.21
N ARG A 77 14.84 -4.87 -3.49
CA ARG A 77 13.84 -5.56 -2.65
C ARG A 77 14.50 -6.00 -1.33
N PRO A 78 13.85 -5.78 -0.19
CA PRO A 78 14.36 -6.21 1.10
C PRO A 78 14.38 -7.75 1.20
N THR A 79 15.35 -8.26 1.94
CA THR A 79 15.35 -9.64 2.44
C THR A 79 14.22 -9.82 3.46
N MET A 80 13.79 -11.07 3.67
CA MET A 80 12.77 -11.35 4.70
C MET A 80 13.20 -10.93 6.11
N LYS A 81 14.51 -10.93 6.40
CA LYS A 81 15.05 -10.40 7.65
C LYS A 81 14.77 -8.91 7.78
N GLU A 82 15.15 -8.12 6.77
CA GLU A 82 14.90 -6.67 6.76
C GLU A 82 13.40 -6.36 6.79
N VAL A 83 12.56 -7.17 6.13
CA VAL A 83 11.09 -7.04 6.21
C VAL A 83 10.60 -7.16 7.65
N VAL A 84 11.06 -8.18 8.39
CA VAL A 84 10.68 -8.36 9.80
C VAL A 84 11.19 -7.20 10.66
N GLU A 85 12.44 -6.76 10.46
CA GLU A 85 13.02 -5.62 11.18
C GLU A 85 12.21 -4.34 10.95
N MET A 86 11.81 -4.07 9.69
CA MET A 86 10.94 -2.94 9.36
C MET A 86 9.60 -3.06 10.08
N LEU A 87 8.92 -4.22 10.01
CA LEU A 87 7.62 -4.41 10.65
C LEU A 87 7.67 -4.19 12.16
N LEU A 88 8.69 -4.74 12.84
CA LEU A 88 8.87 -4.57 14.28
C LEU A 88 9.12 -3.11 14.66
N SER A 89 9.92 -2.38 13.86
CA SER A 89 10.21 -0.96 14.12
C SER A 89 8.95 -0.06 14.13
N TYR A 90 7.87 -0.48 13.46
CA TYR A 90 6.60 0.23 13.45
C TYR A 90 5.64 -0.24 14.55
N ASP A 91 5.82 -1.45 15.09
CA ASP A 91 5.08 -1.91 16.26
C ASP A 91 5.56 -1.24 17.55
N ASP A 92 6.86 -0.91 17.64
CA ASP A 92 7.44 -0.21 18.80
C ASP A 92 7.10 1.30 18.88
N LEU A 93 6.46 1.85 17.85
CA LEU A 93 6.02 3.26 17.78
C LEU A 93 4.57 3.48 18.28
N SER A 94 3.91 2.44 18.80
CA SER A 94 2.57 2.49 19.41
C SER A 94 2.62 2.63 20.93
#